data_AF-A0A6M3J9G0-F1
#
_entry.id   AF-A0A6M3J9G0-F1
#
_cell.length_a   1.000
_cell.length_b   1.000
_cell.length_c   1.000
_cell.angle_alpha   90.00
_cell.angle_beta   90.00
_cell.angle_gamma   90.00
#
_symmetry.space_group_name_H-M   'P 1'
#
loop_
_entity.id
_entity.type
_entity.pdbx_description
1 polymer ?
#
loop_
_entity_poly.entity_id
_entity_poly.type
_entity_poly.pdbx_seq_one_letter_code
_entity_poly.pdbx_strand_id
1 'polypeptide(L)'
;MPSSVTMTGLTGACRWGYRTVAELRDWTLEHHGAATILTATVVTHDAFGVSQRPLTFTAPYDGGAWTWTVDTLQIEGALCSATLGPRR
;
A
#
# COMPACT_ATOMS: atom_id res chain seq x y z
N MET A 1 24.02 -0.19 -12.27
CA MET A 1 23.64 -0.38 -10.85
C MET A 1 22.13 -0.30 -10.80
N PRO A 2 21.39 -1.30 -10.31
CA PRO A 2 19.95 -1.12 -10.12
C PRO A 2 19.77 -0.06 -9.03
N SER A 3 19.29 1.12 -9.42
CA SER A 3 18.96 2.19 -8.49
C SER A 3 17.71 1.76 -7.73
N SER A 4 17.87 1.34 -6.48
CA SER A 4 16.75 1.18 -5.56
C SER A 4 16.21 2.57 -5.25
N VAL A 5 14.93 2.78 -5.51
CA VAL A 5 14.22 4.01 -5.16
C VAL A 5 13.36 3.69 -3.95
N THR A 6 13.57 4.45 -2.88
CA THR A 6 12.75 4.36 -1.67
C THR A 6 11.87 5.60 -1.59
N MET A 7 10.57 5.40 -1.36
CA MET A 7 9.60 6.47 -1.18
C MET A 7 8.88 6.28 0.14
N THR A 8 8.67 7.35 0.90
CA THR A 8 8.05 7.28 2.22
C THR A 8 6.90 8.27 2.33
N GLY A 9 5.96 8.00 3.21
CA GLY A 9 4.87 8.92 3.50
C GLY A 9 4.14 8.60 4.80
N LEU A 10 3.43 9.60 5.32
CA LEU A 10 2.81 9.53 6.65
C LEU A 10 1.45 8.84 6.64
N THR A 11 0.68 8.98 5.56
CA THR A 11 -0.69 8.48 5.47
C THR A 11 -0.90 7.70 4.19
N GLY A 12 -1.59 6.58 4.26
CA GLY A 12 -1.99 5.79 3.10
C GLY A 12 -3.25 4.98 3.41
N ALA A 13 -3.88 4.44 2.37
CA ALA A 13 -5.07 3.62 2.54
C ALA A 13 -5.11 2.48 1.53
N CYS A 14 -5.48 1.29 1.98
CA CYS A 14 -5.89 0.19 1.11
C CYS A 14 -7.39 0.27 0.85
N ARG A 15 -7.79 0.10 -0.41
CA ARG A 15 -9.17 0.21 -0.86
C ARG A 15 -9.61 -1.02 -1.63
N TRP A 16 -10.88 -1.38 -1.48
CA TRP A 16 -11.60 -2.32 -2.33
C TRP A 16 -12.71 -1.55 -3.05
N GLY A 17 -12.54 -1.31 -4.35
CA GLY A 17 -13.38 -0.38 -5.08
C GLY A 17 -13.30 1.03 -4.49
N TYR A 18 -14.43 1.60 -4.08
CA TYR A 18 -14.50 2.91 -3.44
C TYR A 18 -14.30 2.87 -1.92
N ARG A 19 -14.31 1.67 -1.31
CA ARG A 19 -14.31 1.50 0.15
C ARG A 19 -12.89 1.40 0.69
N THR A 20 -12.55 2.21 1.69
CA THR A 20 -11.33 2.02 2.49
C THR A 20 -11.49 0.77 3.37
N VAL A 21 -10.54 -0.17 3.22
CA VAL A 21 -10.52 -1.43 3.97
C VAL A 21 -9.35 -1.52 4.94
N ALA A 22 -8.31 -0.70 4.77
CA ALA A 22 -7.28 -0.49 5.79
C ALA A 22 -6.74 0.94 5.72
N GLU A 23 -6.52 1.55 6.88
CA GLU A 23 -5.80 2.81 7.00
C GLU A 23 -4.39 2.52 7.47
N LEU A 24 -3.42 3.10 6.76
CA LEU A 24 -2.00 2.88 6.95
C LEU A 24 -1.33 4.20 7.33
N ARG A 25 -0.32 4.12 8.17
CA ARG A 25 0.58 5.23 8.50
C ARG A 25 2.03 4.82 8.36
N ASP A 26 2.90 5.83 8.28
CA ASP A 26 4.36 5.66 8.26
C ASP A 26 4.80 4.61 7.23
N TRP A 27 4.28 4.75 6.00
CA TRP A 27 4.51 3.79 4.95
C TRP A 27 5.83 4.04 4.23
N THR A 28 6.43 2.95 3.76
CA THR A 28 7.64 2.93 2.94
C THR A 28 7.40 2.04 1.72
N LEU A 29 7.77 2.54 0.55
CA LEU A 29 7.81 1.81 -0.70
C LEU A 29 9.28 1.61 -1.09
N GLU A 30 9.66 0.37 -1.31
CA GLU A 30 10.98 0.01 -1.83
C GLU A 30 10.84 -0.60 -3.22
N HIS A 31 11.49 0.02 -4.20
CA HIS A 31 11.58 -0.51 -5.55
C HIS A 31 12.81 -1.43 -5.68
N HIS A 32 12.55 -2.71 -5.92
CA HIS A 32 13.53 -3.77 -6.12
C HIS A 32 13.40 -4.32 -7.54
N GLY A 33 13.99 -3.62 -8.51
CA GLY A 33 13.87 -3.97 -9.93
C GLY A 33 12.42 -3.84 -10.41
N ALA A 34 11.75 -4.97 -10.68
CA ALA A 34 10.36 -5.02 -11.13
C ALA A 34 9.35 -5.07 -9.98
N ALA A 35 9.79 -5.36 -8.75
CA ALA A 35 8.91 -5.49 -7.60
C ALA A 35 8.88 -4.18 -6.80
N THR A 36 7.70 -3.82 -6.30
CA THR A 36 7.52 -2.71 -5.35
C THR A 36 7.00 -3.29 -4.05
N ILE A 37 7.75 -3.14 -2.97
CA ILE A 37 7.38 -3.65 -1.65
C ILE A 37 6.88 -2.48 -0.81
N LEU A 38 5.69 -2.61 -0.27
CA LEU A 38 5.10 -1.69 0.70
C LEU A 38 5.24 -2.28 2.10
N THR A 39 5.74 -1.46 3.02
CA THR A 39 5.67 -1.71 4.47
C THR A 39 5.01 -0.51 5.13
N ALA A 40 4.10 -0.74 6.08
CA ALA A 40 3.39 0.33 6.77
C ALA A 40 2.87 -0.13 8.14
N THR A 41 2.50 0.82 8.98
CA THR A 41 1.76 0.52 10.21
C THR A 41 0.26 0.59 9.96
N VAL A 42 -0.48 -0.44 10.34
CA VAL A 42 -1.94 -0.49 10.27
C VAL A 42 -2.53 0.27 11.45
N VAL A 43 -3.33 1.29 11.15
CA VAL A 43 -4.12 2.02 12.15
C VAL A 43 -5.44 1.30 12.41
N THR A 44 -6.10 0.90 11.34
CA THR A 44 -7.37 0.17 11.38
C THR A 44 -7.50 -0.67 10.12
N HIS A 45 -8.17 -1.81 10.20
CA HIS A 45 -8.50 -2.63 9.04
C HIS A 45 -9.83 -3.37 9.22
N ASP A 46 -10.50 -3.61 8.09
CA ASP A 46 -11.64 -4.50 7.95
C ASP A 46 -11.15 -5.85 7.41
N ALA A 47 -11.18 -6.88 8.26
CA ALA A 47 -10.74 -8.24 7.92
C ALA A 47 -11.45 -8.82 6.68
N PHE A 48 -12.74 -8.53 6.51
CA PHE A 48 -13.45 -8.97 5.30
C PHE A 48 -12.94 -8.22 4.08
N GLY A 49 -12.84 -6.90 4.17
CA GLY A 49 -12.39 -6.02 3.10
C GLY A 49 -10.97 -6.33 2.61
N VAL A 50 -10.02 -6.57 3.51
CA VAL A 50 -8.62 -6.89 3.16
C VAL A 50 -8.44 -8.27 2.51
N SER A 51 -9.41 -9.18 2.70
CA SER A 51 -9.43 -10.48 2.01
C SER A 51 -9.98 -10.40 0.58
N GLN A 52 -10.68 -9.31 0.23
CA GLN A 52 -11.24 -9.15 -1.10
C GLN A 52 -10.17 -8.81 -2.13
N ARG A 53 -10.49 -9.00 -3.41
CA ARG A 53 -9.68 -8.58 -4.55
C ARG A 53 -10.59 -7.97 -5.63
N PRO A 54 -10.10 -7.02 -6.45
CA PRO A 54 -8.78 -6.40 -6.40
C PRO A 54 -8.67 -5.34 -5.29
N LEU A 55 -7.48 -5.19 -4.71
CA LEU A 55 -7.18 -4.11 -3.76
C LEU A 55 -6.29 -3.04 -4.43
N THR A 56 -6.43 -1.81 -3.97
CA THR A 56 -5.55 -0.71 -4.36
C THR A 56 -4.96 -0.02 -3.14
N PHE A 57 -3.67 0.32 -3.21
CA PHE A 57 -3.02 1.18 -2.24
C PHE A 57 -3.06 2.60 -2.79
N THR A 58 -3.46 3.55 -1.94
CA THR A 58 -3.52 4.96 -2.26
C THR A 58 -2.71 5.77 -1.26
N ALA A 59 -1.87 6.67 -1.76
CA ALA A 59 -1.11 7.60 -0.94
C ALA A 59 -1.36 9.03 -1.45
N PRO A 60 -1.87 9.95 -0.60
CA PRO A 60 -2.09 11.33 -0.98
C PRO A 60 -0.77 12.06 -1.23
N TYR A 61 -0.78 13.00 -2.18
CA TYR A 61 0.28 13.96 -2.44
C TYR A 61 -0.34 15.32 -2.76
N ASP A 62 0.48 16.37 -2.85
CA ASP A 62 -0.02 17.71 -3.18
C ASP A 62 -0.61 17.74 -4.61
N GLY A 63 -1.94 17.85 -4.70
CA GLY A 63 -2.68 17.82 -5.97
C GLY A 63 -3.24 16.45 -6.39
N GLY A 64 -3.20 15.41 -5.54
CA GLY A 64 -3.85 14.14 -5.87
C GLY A 64 -3.54 12.97 -4.93
N ALA A 65 -3.64 11.75 -5.47
CA ALA A 65 -3.22 10.54 -4.78
C ALA A 65 -2.56 9.58 -5.77
N TRP A 66 -1.39 9.06 -5.40
CA TRP A 66 -0.79 7.96 -6.14
C TRP A 66 -1.57 6.69 -5.85
N THR A 67 -1.77 5.88 -6.90
CA THR A 67 -2.52 4.63 -6.78
C THR A 67 -1.72 3.47 -7.36
N TRP A 68 -1.68 2.37 -6.62
CA TRP A 68 -1.08 1.12 -7.05
C TRP A 68 -2.06 -0.03 -6.86
N THR A 69 -2.00 -1.02 -7.74
CA THR A 69 -2.65 -2.31 -7.50
C THR A 69 -1.90 -3.04 -6.40
N VAL A 70 -2.62 -3.64 -5.45
CA VAL A 70 -2.05 -4.50 -4.42
C VAL A 70 -2.19 -5.95 -4.89
N ASP A 71 -1.07 -6.60 -5.17
CA ASP A 71 -1.04 -7.98 -5.64
C ASP A 71 -1.12 -8.96 -4.47
N THR A 72 -0.32 -8.71 -3.44
CA THR A 72 -0.36 -9.44 -2.17
C THR A 72 -0.44 -8.47 -1.01
N LEU A 73 -1.16 -8.85 0.05
CA LEU A 73 -1.33 -8.06 1.27
C LEU A 73 -1.27 -9.01 2.45
N GLN A 74 -0.39 -8.71 3.40
CA GLN A 74 -0.24 -9.42 4.65
C GLN A 74 -0.28 -8.39 5.78
N ILE A 75 -1.09 -8.70 6.80
CA ILE A 75 -1.23 -7.87 8.00
C ILE A 75 -0.95 -8.79 9.18
N GLU A 76 0.08 -8.45 9.95
CA GLU A 76 0.48 -9.16 11.17
C GLU A 76 0.49 -8.17 12.33
N GLY A 77 -0.54 -8.25 13.18
CA GLY A 77 -0.75 -7.28 14.24
C GLY A 77 -0.93 -5.87 13.68
N ALA A 78 0.04 -4.99 13.98
CA ALA A 78 0.05 -3.60 13.51
C ALA A 78 0.94 -3.38 12.28
N LEU A 79 1.63 -4.39 11.76
CA LEU A 79 2.47 -4.25 10.58
C LEU A 79 1.73 -4.74 9.34
N CYS A 80 1.80 -3.96 8.26
CA CYS A 80 1.35 -4.34 6.94
C CYS A 80 2.55 -4.49 6.01
N SER A 81 2.59 -5.58 5.27
CA SER A 81 3.47 -5.78 4.12
C SER A 81 2.65 -6.11 2.88
N ALA A 82 3.01 -5.53 1.74
CA ALA A 82 2.30 -5.76 0.50
C ALA A 82 3.25 -5.73 -0.69
N THR A 83 2.98 -6.54 -1.72
CA THR A 83 3.62 -6.36 -3.03
C THR A 83 2.68 -5.56 -3.93
N LEU A 84 3.21 -4.50 -4.50
CA LEU A 84 2.46 -3.61 -5.37
C LEU A 84 2.83 -3.85 -6.83
N GLY A 85 1.79 -3.81 -7.68
CA GLY A 85 1.92 -3.77 -9.11
C GLY A 85 2.35 -2.37 -9.61
N PRO A 86 2.40 -2.16 -10.93
CA PRO A 86 2.77 -0.87 -11.51
C PRO A 86 1.81 0.24 -11.05
N ARG A 87 2.37 1.43 -10.87
CA ARG A 87 1.60 2.65 -10.56
C ARG A 87 0.63 2.95 -11.69
N ARG A 88 -0.62 3.29 -11.34
CA ARG A 88 -1.64 3.77 -12.28
C ARG A 88 -1.70 5.29 -12.30
#